data_AF-A0A5E5QQY6-F1
#
_entry.id   AF-A0A5E5QQY6-F1
#
_cell.length_a   1.000
_cell.length_b   1.000
_cell.length_c   1.000
_cell.angle_alpha   90.00
_cell.angle_beta   90.00
_cell.angle_gamma   90.00
#
_symmetry.space_group_name_H-M   'P 1'
#
loop_
_entity.id
_entity.type
_entity.pdbx_description
1 polymer ?
#
loop_
_entity_poly.entity_id
_entity_poly.type
_entity_poly.pdbx_seq_one_letter_code
_entity_poly.pdbx_strand_id
1 'polypeptide(L)'
;MKYYRCLYIFIFALSVKAYAYAYQPKIEIVEQFDNLKMIAFINKEDVDNNPSWIPGSNKLPLTVAEAVHAVNVLSKKLNTIVEIEIRLMPKYKNKWHYLIKTANSAMRFKYNIYVVLMNGKVVPAIIEPAI
;
A
#
# COMPACT_ATOMS: atom_id res chain seq x y z
N MET A 1 7.56 46.78 -26.23
CA MET A 1 6.34 46.05 -25.81
C MET A 1 6.20 44.62 -26.39
N LYS A 2 7.28 43.95 -26.86
CA LYS A 2 7.20 42.55 -27.37
C LYS A 2 7.70 41.48 -26.37
N TYR A 3 8.54 41.86 -25.41
CA TYR A 3 9.15 40.93 -24.45
C TYR A 3 8.23 40.51 -23.30
N TYR A 4 7.34 41.40 -22.84
CA TYR A 4 6.36 41.07 -21.79
C TYR A 4 5.40 39.96 -22.21
N ARG A 5 5.04 39.90 -23.50
CA ARG A 5 4.13 38.88 -24.04
C ARG A 5 4.71 37.46 -23.96
N CYS A 6 6.03 37.31 -24.10
CA CYS A 6 6.69 36.00 -23.93
C CYS A 6 6.79 35.61 -22.45
N LEU A 7 7.01 36.58 -21.56
CA LEU A 7 7.04 36.35 -20.11
C LEU A 7 5.69 35.84 -19.58
N TYR A 8 4.58 36.42 -20.04
CA TYR A 8 3.24 35.96 -19.66
C TYR A 8 2.96 34.52 -20.12
N ILE A 9 3.41 34.13 -21.32
CA ILE A 9 3.25 32.76 -21.82
C ILE A 9 4.08 31.78 -20.98
N PHE A 10 5.29 32.17 -20.58
CA PHE A 10 6.16 31.33 -19.76
C PHE A 10 5.61 31.13 -18.35
N ILE A 11 5.08 32.19 -17.72
CA ILE A 11 4.45 32.11 -16.40
C ILE A 11 3.17 31.28 -16.46
N PHE A 12 2.36 31.42 -17.52
CA PHE A 12 1.16 30.60 -17.72
C PHE A 12 1.51 29.11 -17.93
N ALA A 13 2.56 28.79 -18.69
CA ALA A 13 3.01 27.41 -18.89
C ALA A 13 3.54 26.75 -17.59
N LEU A 14 4.16 27.52 -16.70
CA LEU A 14 4.62 27.04 -15.40
C LEU A 14 3.47 26.83 -14.42
N SER A 15 2.40 27.63 -14.47
CA SER A 15 1.26 27.49 -13.56
C SER A 15 0.36 26.29 -13.88
N VAL A 16 0.23 25.87 -15.16
CA VAL A 16 -0.56 24.67 -15.50
C VAL A 16 0.03 23.39 -14.87
N LYS A 17 1.36 23.31 -14.70
CA LYS A 17 2.00 22.13 -14.07
C LYS A 17 1.76 22.05 -12.56
N ALA A 18 1.45 23.15 -11.89
CA ALA A 18 1.27 23.19 -10.44
C ALA A 18 -0.11 22.65 -9.97
N TYR A 19 -1.10 22.58 -10.87
CA TYR A 19 -2.48 22.17 -10.54
C TYR A 19 -2.80 20.70 -10.82
N ALA A 20 -1.83 19.89 -11.28
CA ALA A 20 -1.98 18.45 -11.31
C ALA A 20 -1.79 17.88 -9.90
N TYR A 21 -2.65 18.28 -8.96
CA TYR A 21 -2.88 17.52 -7.73
C TYR A 21 -3.49 16.19 -8.17
N ALA A 22 -2.61 15.22 -8.42
CA ALA A 22 -2.92 13.97 -9.08
C ALA A 22 -3.97 13.21 -8.27
N TYR A 23 -5.21 13.20 -8.77
CA TYR A 23 -6.20 12.23 -8.33
C TYR A 23 -5.64 10.84 -8.65
N GLN A 24 -5.17 10.14 -7.62
CA GLN A 24 -4.73 8.75 -7.74
C GLN A 24 -5.94 7.85 -7.47
N PRO A 25 -6.42 7.09 -8.47
CA PRO A 25 -7.51 6.15 -8.24
C PRO A 25 -7.04 5.11 -7.20
N LYS A 26 -7.86 4.90 -6.17
CA LYS A 26 -7.63 3.86 -5.16
C LYS A 26 -8.36 2.60 -5.57
N ILE A 27 -7.67 1.48 -5.43
CA ILE A 27 -8.25 0.16 -5.54
C ILE A 27 -8.57 -0.37 -4.15
N GLU A 28 -9.67 -1.09 -4.06
CA GLU A 28 -10.06 -1.79 -2.84
C GLU A 28 -9.59 -3.23 -2.93
N ILE A 29 -8.89 -3.69 -1.89
CA ILE A 29 -8.54 -5.09 -1.68
C ILE A 29 -9.29 -5.57 -0.46
N VAL A 30 -10.14 -6.57 -0.68
CA VAL A 30 -10.91 -7.23 0.36
C VAL A 30 -10.29 -8.61 0.57
N GLU A 31 -9.85 -8.87 1.78
CA GLU A 31 -9.23 -10.13 2.17
C GLU A 31 -9.89 -10.66 3.43
N GLN A 32 -9.95 -11.98 3.55
CA GLN A 32 -10.30 -12.65 4.80
C GLN A 32 -9.02 -13.13 5.47
N PHE A 33 -8.68 -12.55 6.62
CA PHE A 33 -7.50 -12.93 7.39
C PHE A 33 -7.94 -13.53 8.72
N ASP A 34 -7.79 -14.85 8.85
CA ASP A 34 -8.43 -15.64 9.91
C ASP A 34 -9.96 -15.43 9.89
N ASN A 35 -10.58 -15.08 11.00
CA ASN A 35 -12.02 -14.80 11.10
C ASN A 35 -12.37 -13.32 10.90
N LEU A 36 -11.43 -12.52 10.40
CA LEU A 36 -11.61 -11.08 10.17
C LEU A 36 -11.68 -10.78 8.68
N LYS A 37 -12.71 -10.06 8.26
CA LYS A 37 -12.75 -9.44 6.94
C LYS A 37 -12.05 -8.09 7.03
N MET A 38 -11.10 -7.85 6.14
CA MET A 38 -10.35 -6.61 6.09
C MET A 38 -10.42 -5.97 4.72
N ILE A 39 -10.36 -4.65 4.70
CA ILE A 39 -10.39 -3.81 3.51
C ILE A 39 -9.17 -2.88 3.52
N ALA A 40 -8.39 -2.89 2.44
CA ALA A 40 -7.29 -1.96 2.25
C ALA A 40 -7.50 -1.15 0.97
N PHE A 41 -7.26 0.16 1.05
CA PHE A 41 -7.33 1.06 -0.09
C PHE A 41 -5.92 1.39 -0.56
N ILE A 42 -5.53 0.85 -1.71
CA ILE A 42 -4.18 0.98 -2.26
C ILE A 42 -4.25 1.87 -3.50
N ASN A 43 -3.30 2.79 -3.68
CA ASN A 43 -3.27 3.56 -4.93
C ASN A 43 -2.97 2.61 -6.10
N LYS A 44 -3.66 2.79 -7.22
CA LYS A 44 -3.46 1.96 -8.41
C LYS A 44 -2.00 1.93 -8.87
N GLU A 45 -1.33 3.08 -8.83
CA GLU A 45 0.08 3.21 -9.18
C GLU A 45 0.99 2.31 -8.34
N ASP A 46 0.70 2.15 -7.04
CA ASP A 46 1.50 1.29 -6.17
C ASP A 46 1.36 -0.19 -6.54
N VAL A 47 0.17 -0.57 -7.03
CA VAL A 47 -0.14 -1.93 -7.47
C VAL A 47 0.51 -2.22 -8.81
N ASP A 48 0.45 -1.25 -9.72
CA ASP A 48 1.09 -1.33 -11.02
C ASP A 48 2.62 -1.44 -10.86
N ASN A 49 3.21 -0.67 -9.92
CA ASN A 49 4.63 -0.69 -9.58
C ASN A 49 5.03 -1.84 -8.62
N ASN A 50 4.10 -2.64 -8.13
CA ASN A 50 4.40 -3.77 -7.25
C ASN A 50 5.15 -4.87 -8.06
N PRO A 51 6.31 -5.36 -7.63
CA PRO A 51 7.05 -6.39 -8.37
C PRO A 51 6.23 -7.66 -8.61
N SER A 52 6.33 -8.21 -9.82
CA SER A 52 5.74 -9.51 -10.15
C SER A 52 6.58 -10.64 -9.55
N TRP A 53 5.92 -11.61 -8.94
CA TRP A 53 6.56 -12.78 -8.36
C TRP A 53 5.82 -14.06 -8.74
N ILE A 54 6.59 -15.07 -9.15
CA ILE A 54 6.12 -16.40 -9.48
C ILE A 54 6.85 -17.37 -8.54
N PRO A 55 6.15 -17.98 -7.57
CA PRO A 55 6.74 -18.93 -6.64
C PRO A 55 7.52 -20.02 -7.38
N GLY A 56 8.76 -20.26 -6.97
CA GLY A 56 9.65 -21.26 -7.56
C GLY A 56 10.38 -20.83 -8.85
N SER A 57 9.94 -19.77 -9.54
CA SER A 57 10.57 -19.33 -10.79
C SER A 57 11.55 -18.17 -10.61
N ASN A 58 11.24 -17.22 -9.71
CA ASN A 58 12.11 -16.09 -9.43
C ASN A 58 12.26 -15.83 -7.93
N LYS A 59 13.33 -15.10 -7.57
CA LYS A 59 13.59 -14.69 -6.18
C LYS A 59 12.42 -13.86 -5.65
N LEU A 60 12.03 -14.14 -4.42
CA LEU A 60 11.04 -13.35 -3.70
C LEU A 60 11.52 -11.89 -3.58
N PRO A 61 10.76 -10.89 -4.07
CA PRO A 61 11.23 -9.51 -4.13
C PRO A 61 11.42 -8.86 -2.76
N LEU A 62 10.62 -9.27 -1.79
CA LEU A 62 10.66 -8.78 -0.41
C LEU A 62 10.54 -9.96 0.55
N THR A 63 11.52 -10.14 1.42
CA THR A 63 11.50 -11.18 2.44
C THR A 63 10.51 -10.83 3.57
N VAL A 64 10.10 -11.85 4.33
CA VAL A 64 9.26 -11.66 5.52
C VAL A 64 9.92 -10.71 6.53
N ALA A 65 11.23 -10.82 6.73
CA ALA A 65 11.96 -9.95 7.66
C ALA A 65 11.94 -8.47 7.23
N GLU A 66 12.10 -8.20 5.93
CA GLU A 66 12.01 -6.84 5.39
C GLU A 66 10.58 -6.30 5.47
N ALA A 67 9.57 -7.12 5.20
CA ALA A 67 8.16 -6.74 5.34
C ALA A 67 7.81 -6.36 6.79
N VAL A 68 8.27 -7.17 7.75
CA VAL A 68 8.14 -6.89 9.18
C VAL A 68 8.85 -5.59 9.55
N HIS A 69 10.07 -5.40 9.08
CA HIS A 69 10.82 -4.17 9.32
C HIS A 69 10.06 -2.94 8.81
N ALA A 70 9.49 -3.01 7.61
CA ALA A 70 8.71 -1.92 7.04
C ALA A 70 7.49 -1.57 7.90
N VAL A 71 6.76 -2.57 8.42
CA VAL A 71 5.64 -2.34 9.35
C VAL A 71 6.12 -1.65 10.63
N ASN A 72 7.24 -2.08 11.19
CA ASN A 72 7.79 -1.50 12.42
C ASN A 72 8.21 -0.04 12.24
N VAL A 73 8.76 0.32 11.08
CA VAL A 73 9.10 1.71 10.74
C VAL A 73 7.83 2.57 10.68
N LEU A 74 6.76 2.06 10.07
CA LEU A 74 5.50 2.79 9.97
C LEU A 74 4.80 2.95 11.33
N SER A 75 4.72 1.88 12.12
CA SER A 75 4.00 1.88 13.40
C SER A 75 4.71 2.66 14.50
N LYS A 76 5.99 3.02 14.31
CA LYS A 76 6.89 3.67 15.29
C LYS A 76 7.11 2.88 16.59
N LYS A 77 6.42 1.76 16.76
CA LYS A 77 6.51 0.85 17.91
C LYS A 77 6.35 -0.58 17.42
N LEU A 78 7.25 -1.44 17.90
CA LEU A 78 7.19 -2.87 17.66
C LEU A 78 5.99 -3.45 18.44
N ASN A 79 4.89 -3.68 17.74
CA ASN A 79 3.79 -4.46 18.30
C ASN A 79 4.10 -5.95 18.06
N THR A 80 3.69 -6.82 18.99
CA THR A 80 3.83 -8.26 18.83
C THR A 80 3.15 -8.70 17.54
N ILE A 81 3.92 -9.37 16.67
CA ILE A 81 3.37 -9.96 15.46
C ILE A 81 2.62 -11.21 15.87
N VAL A 82 1.36 -11.26 15.48
CA VAL A 82 0.47 -12.39 15.75
C VAL A 82 0.51 -13.37 14.58
N GLU A 83 0.49 -12.84 13.36
CA GLU A 83 0.38 -13.67 12.16
C GLU A 83 0.91 -12.93 10.94
N ILE A 84 1.48 -13.70 10.00
CA ILE A 84 1.94 -13.22 8.70
C ILE A 84 1.49 -14.21 7.65
N GLU A 85 0.82 -13.71 6.61
CA GLU A 85 0.48 -14.47 5.41
C GLU A 85 1.01 -13.79 4.15
N ILE A 86 1.28 -14.58 3.11
CA ILE A 86 1.60 -14.11 1.77
C ILE A 86 0.50 -14.53 0.81
N ARG A 87 -0.07 -13.59 0.08
CA ARG A 87 -1.21 -13.84 -0.81
C ARG A 87 -1.05 -13.18 -2.17
N LEU A 88 -1.63 -13.85 -3.17
CA LEU A 88 -1.81 -13.27 -4.48
C LEU A 88 -2.87 -12.18 -4.39
N MET A 89 -2.58 -10.99 -4.92
CA MET A 89 -3.54 -9.89 -4.97
C MET A 89 -4.75 -10.29 -5.84
N PRO A 90 -5.98 -10.16 -5.32
CA PRO A 90 -7.18 -10.47 -6.10
C PRO A 90 -7.22 -9.66 -7.40
N LYS A 91 -7.53 -10.29 -8.54
CA LYS A 91 -7.60 -9.67 -9.88
C LYS A 91 -6.25 -9.24 -10.49
N TYR A 92 -5.12 -9.39 -9.80
CA TYR A 92 -3.80 -9.03 -10.32
C TYR A 92 -2.88 -10.24 -10.43
N LYS A 93 -2.62 -10.67 -11.67
CA LYS A 93 -1.77 -11.84 -11.94
C LYS A 93 -0.34 -11.62 -11.46
N ASN A 94 0.21 -12.59 -10.73
CA ASN A 94 1.57 -12.61 -10.20
C ASN A 94 1.94 -11.41 -9.30
N LYS A 95 0.97 -10.60 -8.87
CA LYS A 95 1.21 -9.52 -7.91
C LYS A 95 0.88 -10.07 -6.53
N TRP A 96 1.87 -10.12 -5.65
CA TRP A 96 1.70 -10.65 -4.31
C TRP A 96 1.81 -9.55 -3.27
N HIS A 97 1.31 -9.82 -2.07
CA HIS A 97 1.43 -8.95 -0.92
C HIS A 97 1.50 -9.80 0.36
N TYR A 98 2.05 -9.22 1.42
CA TYR A 98 1.92 -9.77 2.76
C TYR A 98 0.72 -9.17 3.48
N LEU A 99 0.08 -9.97 4.31
CA LEU A 99 -0.83 -9.56 5.35
C LEU A 99 -0.13 -9.75 6.69
N ILE A 100 0.04 -8.69 7.46
CA ILE A 100 0.72 -8.72 8.76
C ILE A 100 -0.26 -8.27 9.84
N LYS A 101 -0.56 -9.17 10.78
CA LYS A 101 -1.41 -8.93 11.94
C LYS A 101 -0.53 -8.65 13.15
N THR A 102 -0.76 -7.52 13.81
CA THR A 102 -0.06 -7.17 15.05
C THR A 102 -1.04 -6.93 16.19
N ALA A 103 -0.64 -7.28 17.41
CA ALA A 103 -1.44 -7.05 18.61
C ALA A 103 -1.52 -5.55 18.91
N ASN A 104 -2.73 -5.06 19.14
CA ASN A 104 -2.99 -3.69 19.56
C ASN A 104 -4.20 -3.65 20.50
N SER A 105 -3.96 -3.74 21.80
CA SER A 105 -5.01 -3.75 22.83
C SER A 105 -5.88 -2.49 22.87
N ALA A 106 -5.44 -1.39 22.26
CA ALA A 106 -6.22 -0.15 22.19
C ALA A 106 -7.31 -0.19 21.11
N MET A 107 -7.23 -1.11 20.15
CA MET A 107 -8.21 -1.25 19.07
C MET A 107 -9.37 -2.15 19.49
N ARG A 108 -10.56 -1.90 18.94
CA ARG A 108 -11.77 -2.71 19.19
C ARG A 108 -11.53 -4.21 18.96
N PHE A 109 -10.86 -4.56 17.87
CA PHE A 109 -10.55 -5.94 17.51
C PHE A 109 -9.25 -6.46 18.14
N LYS A 110 -8.59 -5.66 18.98
CA LYS A 110 -7.28 -5.96 19.59
C LYS A 110 -6.13 -6.18 18.61
N TYR A 111 -6.31 -5.86 17.34
CA TYR A 111 -5.32 -6.04 16.28
C TYR A 111 -5.23 -4.84 15.34
N ASN A 112 -4.06 -4.65 14.76
CA ASN A 112 -3.86 -3.91 13.52
C ASN A 112 -3.55 -4.93 12.41
N ILE A 113 -4.01 -4.66 11.18
CA ILE A 113 -3.65 -5.43 10.00
C ILE A 113 -3.00 -4.49 9.00
N TYR A 114 -1.90 -4.94 8.39
CA TYR A 114 -1.18 -4.20 7.36
C TYR A 114 -1.06 -5.05 6.11
N VAL A 115 -1.31 -4.43 4.95
CA VAL A 115 -0.93 -4.95 3.65
C VAL A 115 0.47 -4.44 3.33
N VAL A 116 1.42 -5.33 3.04
CA VAL A 116 2.77 -4.95 2.59
C VAL A 116 2.98 -5.43 1.17
N LEU A 117 3.15 -4.50 0.24
CA LEU A 117 3.45 -4.80 -1.15
C LEU A 117 4.89 -5.34 -1.28
N MET A 118 5.18 -6.07 -2.35
CA MET A 118 6.49 -6.69 -2.61
C MET A 118 7.60 -5.68 -2.92
N ASN A 119 7.30 -4.38 -2.99
CA ASN A 119 8.29 -3.30 -3.00
C ASN A 119 8.55 -2.70 -1.60
N GLY A 120 7.98 -3.28 -0.54
CA GLY A 120 8.12 -2.81 0.84
C GLY A 120 7.12 -1.72 1.24
N LYS A 121 6.23 -1.26 0.36
CA LYS A 121 5.23 -0.27 0.71
C LYS A 121 4.17 -0.87 1.65
N VAL A 122 3.94 -0.19 2.77
CA VAL A 122 2.98 -0.60 3.80
C VAL A 122 1.69 0.21 3.68
N VAL A 123 0.55 -0.48 3.68
CA VAL A 123 -0.80 0.10 3.66
C VAL A 123 -1.60 -0.44 4.84
N PRO A 124 -2.04 0.40 5.79
CA PRO A 124 -2.93 -0.03 6.87
C PRO A 124 -4.27 -0.52 6.32
N ALA A 125 -4.77 -1.62 6.88
CA ALA A 125 -6.09 -2.17 6.58
C ALA A 125 -7.12 -1.78 7.63
N ILE A 126 -8.38 -1.72 7.22
CA ILE A 126 -9.55 -1.52 8.07
C ILE A 126 -10.20 -2.89 8.29
N ILE A 127 -10.51 -3.24 9.53
CA ILE A 127 -11.25 -4.46 9.86
C ILE A 127 -12.74 -4.15 9.76
N GLU A 128 -13.45 -4.88 8.90
CA GLU A 128 -14.90 -4.80 8.79
C GLU A 128 -15.53 -5.60 9.95
N PRO A 129 -16.46 -5.01 10.73
CA PRO A 129 -17.19 -5.77 11.74
C PRO A 129 -18.04 -6.84 11.07
N ALA A 130 -17.98 -8.08 11.57
CA ALA A 130 -19.01 -9.06 11.27
C ALA A 130 -20.34 -8.53 11.83
N ILE A 131 -21.37 -8.49 10.97
CA ILE A 131 -22.76 -8.18 11.34
C ILE A 131 -23.34 -9.38 12.08
#